data_AF-A0A0M3JQJ3-F1
#
_entry.id   AF-A0A0M3JQJ3-F1
#
_cell.length_a   1.000
_cell.length_b   1.000
_cell.length_c   1.000
_cell.angle_alpha   90.00
_cell.angle_beta   90.00
_cell.angle_gamma   90.00
#
_symmetry.space_group_name_H-M   'P 1'
#
loop_
_entity.id
_entity.type
_entity.pdbx_description
1 polymer ?
#
loop_
_entity_poly.entity_id
_entity_poly.type
_entity_poly.pdbx_seq_one_letter_code
_entity_poly.pdbx_strand_id
1 'polypeptide(L)'
;MTVNFQEIPCTKQIPGGLFPGRSILIKGIVLKDTDSKRFAVELCCGLLVRGDHQDNKVLHFNPRFDVSNSWFSAKADRDIVLNSLVNNRWGVEERYGNVFKEGEQFSLRILV
;
A
#
# COMPACT_ATOMS: atom_id res chain seq x y z
N MET A 1 9.15 1.61 18.00
CA MET A 1 7.84 1.12 18.49
C MET A 1 7.43 -0.05 17.60
N THR A 2 6.94 -1.13 18.20
CA THR A 2 6.32 -2.23 17.46
C THR A 2 4.82 -2.16 17.68
N VAL A 3 4.04 -2.20 16.60
CA VAL A 3 2.58 -2.24 16.65
C VAL A 3 2.15 -3.52 15.96
N ASN A 4 1.38 -4.35 16.67
CA ASN A 4 0.76 -5.54 16.09
C ASN A 4 -0.62 -5.15 15.57
N PHE A 5 -0.87 -5.38 14.28
CA PHE A 5 -2.17 -5.14 13.66
C PHE A 5 -2.99 -6.43 13.72
N GLN A 6 -4.02 -6.46 14.57
CA GLN A 6 -4.92 -7.62 14.69
C GLN A 6 -6.08 -7.54 13.68
N GLU A 7 -6.40 -6.36 13.15
CA GLU A 7 -7.46 -6.14 12.18
C GLU A 7 -6.97 -5.23 11.04
N ILE A 8 -7.35 -5.59 9.81
CA ILE A 8 -7.08 -4.83 8.57
C ILE A 8 -8.44 -4.46 7.96
N PRO A 9 -8.66 -3.21 7.51
CA PRO A 9 -7.71 -2.10 7.42
C PRO A 9 -7.34 -1.50 8.77
N CYS A 10 -6.09 -1.07 8.92
CA CYS A 10 -5.61 -0.38 10.11
C CYS A 10 -5.09 1.02 9.77
N THR A 11 -5.48 2.01 10.59
CA THR A 11 -4.95 3.37 10.53
C THR A 11 -4.42 3.73 11.91
N LYS A 12 -3.14 4.13 11.99
CA LYS A 12 -2.49 4.52 13.24
C LYS A 12 -1.58 5.72 13.00
N GLN A 13 -1.52 6.62 13.98
CA GLN A 13 -0.55 7.70 14.00
C GLN A 13 0.86 7.12 14.21
N ILE A 14 1.85 7.69 13.52
CA ILE A 14 3.27 7.35 13.70
C ILE A 14 3.82 8.18 14.86
N PRO A 15 4.21 7.58 16.01
CA PRO A 15 4.63 8.36 17.16
C PRO A 15 5.94 9.12 16.90
N GLY A 16 5.90 10.43 17.16
CA GLY A 16 7.01 11.33 16.87
C GLY A 16 7.28 11.57 15.38
N GLY A 17 6.36 11.16 14.49
CA GLY A 17 6.42 11.46 13.07
C GLY A 17 7.52 10.73 12.28
N LEU A 18 7.75 11.22 11.06
CA LEU A 18 8.76 10.73 10.12
C LEU A 18 9.75 11.84 9.80
N PHE A 19 11.04 11.53 9.79
CA PHE A 19 12.14 12.43 9.46
C PHE A 19 13.33 11.62 8.94
N PRO A 20 14.28 12.25 8.22
CA PRO A 20 15.42 11.56 7.63
C PRO A 20 16.17 10.67 8.63
N GLY A 21 16.46 9.44 8.24
CA GLY A 21 17.10 8.42 9.06
C GLY A 21 16.15 7.54 9.88
N ARG A 22 14.84 7.86 9.93
CA ARG A 22 13.84 6.93 10.48
C ARG A 22 13.45 5.86 9.46
N SER A 23 13.13 4.68 9.96
CA SER A 23 12.55 3.62 9.14
C SER A 23 11.29 3.03 9.75
N ILE A 24 10.33 2.72 8.87
CA ILE A 24 9.16 1.90 9.20
C ILE A 24 9.45 0.48 8.70
N LEU A 25 9.27 -0.51 9.58
CA LEU A 25 9.36 -1.92 9.23
C LEU A 25 7.99 -2.56 9.33
N ILE A 26 7.49 -3.08 8.21
CA ILE A 26 6.21 -3.76 8.12
C ILE A 26 6.50 -5.22 7.77
N LYS A 27 5.97 -6.14 8.59
CA LYS A 27 6.03 -7.57 8.33
C LYS A 27 4.60 -8.09 8.22
N GLY A 28 4.39 -9.01 7.29
CA GLY A 28 3.07 -9.56 7.05
C GLY A 28 3.12 -10.79 6.14
N ILE A 29 1.94 -11.27 5.78
CA ILE A 29 1.72 -12.35 4.83
C ILE A 29 0.81 -11.80 3.74
N VAL A 30 1.13 -12.04 2.47
CA VAL A 30 0.17 -11.77 1.40
C VAL A 30 -0.86 -12.90 1.43
N LEU A 31 -2.12 -12.59 1.71
CA LEU A 31 -3.16 -13.61 1.77
C LEU A 31 -3.53 -14.13 0.38
N LYS A 32 -3.76 -15.45 0.27
CA LYS A 32 -4.35 -16.09 -0.91
C LYS A 32 -5.87 -15.95 -0.89
N ASP A 33 -6.49 -16.11 -2.07
CA ASP A 33 -7.94 -16.30 -2.23
C ASP A 33 -8.80 -15.21 -1.58
N THR A 34 -8.29 -13.99 -1.56
CA THR A 34 -9.05 -12.83 -1.11
C THR A 34 -9.88 -12.26 -2.26
N ASP A 35 -10.99 -11.61 -1.91
CA ASP A 35 -11.80 -10.83 -2.85
C ASP A 35 -11.00 -9.63 -3.42
N SER A 36 -10.05 -9.10 -2.64
CA SER A 36 -9.16 -8.01 -3.04
C SER A 36 -7.81 -8.55 -3.51
N LYS A 37 -7.55 -8.53 -4.82
CA LYS A 37 -6.26 -8.95 -5.41
C LYS A 37 -5.11 -7.95 -5.22
N ARG A 38 -5.12 -7.19 -4.12
CA ARG A 38 -4.14 -6.14 -3.80
C ARG A 38 -4.19 -5.77 -2.33
N PHE A 39 -3.11 -5.18 -1.84
CA PHE A 39 -3.06 -4.49 -0.55
C PHE A 39 -2.36 -3.14 -0.70
N ALA A 40 -2.53 -2.24 0.26
CA ALA A 40 -1.87 -0.94 0.25
C ALA A 40 -1.21 -0.64 1.60
N VAL A 41 -0.05 0.00 1.53
CA VAL A 41 0.59 0.67 2.66
C VAL A 41 0.63 2.15 2.31
N GLU A 42 0.05 2.98 3.18
CA GLU A 42 -0.12 4.40 2.92
C GLU A 42 0.51 5.23 4.04
N LEU A 43 1.30 6.24 3.67
CA LEU A 43 1.76 7.28 4.59
C LEU A 43 0.90 8.52 4.40
N CYS A 44 0.11 8.85 5.42
CA CYS A 44 -0.92 9.88 5.35
C CYS A 44 -0.56 11.11 6.19
N CYS A 45 -1.00 12.28 5.73
CA CYS A 45 -0.85 13.55 6.43
C CYS A 45 -1.99 13.82 7.45
N GLY A 46 -2.61 12.76 7.96
CA GLY A 46 -3.71 12.81 8.91
C GLY A 46 -4.41 11.44 9.03
N LEU A 47 -5.53 11.39 9.75
CA LEU A 47 -6.26 10.14 10.04
C LEU A 47 -7.54 9.97 9.21
N LEU A 48 -7.97 11.01 8.47
CA LEU A 48 -9.12 10.93 7.58
C LEU A 48 -8.69 10.30 6.25
N VAL A 49 -8.60 8.97 6.21
CA VAL A 49 -8.00 8.24 5.08
C VAL A 49 -9.01 7.66 4.07
N ARG A 50 -10.30 7.95 4.26
CA ARG A 50 -11.42 7.47 3.43
C ARG A 50 -12.55 8.51 3.42
N GLY A 51 -13.37 8.50 2.36
CA GLY A 51 -14.53 9.38 2.18
C GLY A 51 -14.34 10.37 1.02
N ASP A 52 -15.34 11.22 0.80
CA ASP A 52 -15.35 12.22 -0.28
C ASP A 52 -14.25 13.28 -0.10
N HIS A 53 -13.82 13.48 1.14
CA HIS A 53 -12.65 14.27 1.51
C HIS A 53 -11.74 13.40 2.37
N GLN A 54 -10.48 13.27 1.97
CA GLN A 54 -9.46 12.51 2.70
C GLN A 54 -8.15 13.30 2.74
N ASP A 55 -7.37 13.07 3.78
CA ASP A 55 -6.05 13.64 3.95
C ASP A 55 -5.10 13.19 2.83
N ASN A 56 -4.11 14.03 2.54
CA ASN A 56 -3.09 13.72 1.53
C ASN A 56 -2.33 12.44 1.90
N LYS A 57 -1.95 11.69 0.87
CA LYS A 57 -1.11 10.49 0.97
C LYS A 57 0.21 10.81 0.29
N VAL A 58 1.27 10.98 1.08
CA VAL A 58 2.62 11.23 0.54
C VAL A 58 3.19 9.97 -0.12
N LEU A 59 2.74 8.80 0.31
CA LEU A 59 3.07 7.53 -0.31
C LEU A 59 1.84 6.64 -0.31
N HIS A 60 1.49 6.15 -1.49
CA HIS A 60 0.60 5.01 -1.68
C HIS A 60 1.41 3.88 -2.31
N PHE A 61 1.75 2.87 -1.52
CA PHE A 61 2.47 1.68 -1.96
C PHE A 61 1.48 0.54 -2.15
N ASN A 62 1.21 0.14 -3.39
CA ASN A 62 0.12 -0.78 -3.72
C ASN A 62 0.56 -1.94 -4.63
N PRO A 63 1.04 -3.05 -4.04
CA PRO A 63 1.24 -4.30 -4.77
C PRO A 63 -0.09 -4.87 -5.25
N ARG A 64 -0.16 -5.18 -6.56
CA ARG A 64 -1.32 -5.76 -7.23
C ARG A 64 -1.04 -7.18 -7.70
N PHE A 65 -2.06 -8.01 -7.73
CA PHE A 65 -2.03 -9.42 -8.10
C PHE A 65 -3.18 -9.76 -9.07
N ASP A 66 -3.74 -8.74 -9.73
CA ASP A 66 -4.88 -8.90 -10.62
C ASP A 66 -4.51 -9.82 -11.78
N VAL A 67 -5.26 -10.91 -11.92
CA VAL A 67 -5.12 -11.86 -13.03
C VAL A 67 -5.95 -11.36 -14.22
N SER A 68 -5.47 -11.63 -15.43
CA SER A 68 -6.23 -11.33 -16.65
C SER A 68 -7.44 -12.26 -16.73
N ASN A 69 -8.64 -11.72 -16.56
CA ASN A 69 -9.89 -12.49 -16.55
C ASN A 69 -10.78 -12.25 -17.79
N SER A 70 -10.27 -11.56 -18.81
CA SER A 70 -11.04 -11.23 -20.02
C SER A 70 -10.43 -11.87 -21.26
N TRP A 71 -11.29 -12.49 -22.07
CA TRP A 71 -10.94 -13.01 -23.40
C TRP A 71 -10.63 -11.89 -24.41
N PHE A 72 -11.07 -10.65 -24.14
CA PHE A 72 -11.01 -9.54 -25.10
C PHE A 72 -10.13 -8.35 -24.67
N SER A 73 -9.57 -8.31 -23.45
CA SER A 73 -8.63 -7.23 -23.12
C SER A 73 -7.71 -7.48 -21.94
N ALA A 74 -6.52 -6.92 -22.14
CA ALA A 74 -5.50 -6.40 -21.24
C ALA A 74 -4.86 -7.35 -20.22
N LYS A 75 -3.58 -7.62 -20.50
CA LYS A 75 -2.48 -7.93 -19.59
C LYS A 75 -2.84 -7.79 -18.10
N ALA A 76 -2.62 -8.87 -17.35
CA ALA A 76 -2.72 -8.90 -15.89
C ALA A 76 -2.01 -7.70 -15.24
N ASP A 77 -2.67 -6.98 -14.31
CA ASP A 77 -2.06 -5.89 -13.53
C ASP A 77 -1.43 -6.47 -12.26
N ARG A 78 -0.16 -6.81 -12.38
CA ARG A 78 0.59 -7.50 -11.33
C ARG A 78 1.79 -6.70 -10.86
N ASP A 79 1.80 -5.39 -11.08
CA ASP A 79 2.91 -4.52 -10.69
C ASP A 79 2.71 -3.97 -9.27
N ILE A 80 3.80 -3.49 -8.67
CA ILE A 80 3.73 -2.59 -7.53
C ILE A 80 3.52 -1.19 -8.09
N VAL A 81 2.44 -0.54 -7.66
CA VAL A 81 2.13 0.83 -8.02
C VAL A 81 2.51 1.75 -6.86
N LEU A 82 3.32 2.77 -7.14
CA LEU A 82 3.55 3.90 -6.24
C LEU A 82 2.82 5.13 -6.78
N ASN A 83 2.23 5.89 -5.88
CA ASN A 83 1.64 7.18 -6.21
C ASN A 83 1.58 8.09 -4.96
N SER A 84 1.18 9.34 -5.17
CA SER A 84 0.78 10.29 -4.14
C SER A 84 -0.67 10.75 -4.38
N LEU A 85 -1.40 10.99 -3.30
CA LEU A 85 -2.71 11.64 -3.34
C LEU A 85 -2.57 13.03 -2.74
N VAL A 86 -2.81 14.06 -3.55
CA VAL A 86 -2.74 15.47 -3.11
C VAL A 86 -4.02 16.17 -3.51
N ASN A 87 -4.67 16.85 -2.56
CA ASN A 87 -5.95 17.53 -2.76
C ASN A 87 -7.01 16.60 -3.38
N ASN A 88 -7.07 15.36 -2.87
CA ASN A 88 -7.96 14.30 -3.35
C ASN A 88 -7.80 13.93 -4.84
N ARG A 89 -6.60 14.16 -5.41
CA ARG A 89 -6.26 13.77 -6.77
C ARG A 89 -5.01 12.89 -6.78
N TRP A 90 -5.08 11.77 -7.50
CA TRP A 90 -3.94 10.90 -7.74
C TRP A 90 -2.98 11.55 -8.73
N GLY A 91 -1.68 11.41 -8.48
CA GLY A 91 -0.63 11.79 -9.40
C GLY A 91 -0.39 10.76 -10.50
N VAL A 92 0.76 10.88 -11.16
CA VAL A 92 1.23 9.89 -12.14
C VAL A 92 1.71 8.65 -11.40
N GLU A 93 1.26 7.47 -11.85
CA GLU A 93 1.70 6.19 -11.28
C GLU A 93 3.16 5.89 -11.65
N GLU A 94 3.94 5.44 -10.68
CA GLU A 94 5.19 4.72 -10.91
C GLU A 94 4.95 3.22 -10.74
N ARG A 95 5.51 2.40 -11.63
CA ARG A 95 5.24 0.96 -11.68
C ARG A 95 6.53 0.16 -11.65
N TYR A 96 6.56 -0.88 -10.82
CA TYR A 96 7.70 -1.75 -10.63
C TYR A 96 7.27 -3.21 -10.64
N GLY A 97 8.15 -4.12 -11.07
CA GLY A 97 7.88 -5.55 -11.03
C GLY A 97 7.57 -6.03 -9.61
N ASN A 98 6.50 -6.79 -9.44
CA ASN A 98 6.05 -7.21 -8.12
C ASN A 98 6.89 -8.36 -7.57
N VAL A 99 7.58 -8.07 -6.47
CA VAL A 99 8.42 -9.03 -5.73
C VAL A 99 7.66 -9.79 -4.66
N PHE A 100 6.43 -9.37 -4.35
CA PHE A 100 5.57 -10.05 -3.38
C PHE A 100 4.89 -11.24 -4.03
N LYS A 101 4.58 -12.25 -3.22
CA LYS A 101 3.93 -13.49 -3.68
C LYS A 101 2.82 -13.88 -2.73
N GLU A 102 1.68 -14.29 -3.31
CA GLU A 102 0.53 -14.75 -2.53
C GLU A 102 0.88 -16.00 -1.70
N GLY A 103 0.55 -15.95 -0.42
CA GLY A 103 0.86 -16.96 0.60
C GLY A 103 2.25 -16.83 1.23
N GLU A 104 3.09 -15.90 0.77
CA GLU A 104 4.43 -15.71 1.33
C GLU A 104 4.48 -14.59 2.37
N GLN A 105 5.38 -14.76 3.34
CA GLN A 105 5.75 -13.72 4.29
C GLN A 105 6.59 -12.65 3.58
N PHE A 106 6.44 -11.40 4.01
CA PHE A 106 7.26 -10.30 3.52
C PHE A 106 7.76 -9.42 4.67
N SER A 107 8.83 -8.68 4.37
CA SER A 107 9.36 -7.60 5.20
C SER A 107 9.61 -6.38 4.33
N LEU A 108 8.78 -5.35 4.49
CA LEU A 108 8.90 -4.06 3.81
C LEU A 108 9.55 -3.06 4.75
N ARG A 109 10.65 -2.44 4.32
CA ARG A 109 11.29 -1.33 5.01
C ARG A 109 11.13 -0.07 4.19
N ILE A 110 10.55 0.96 4.80
CA ILE A 110 10.51 2.32 4.24
C ILE A 110 11.51 3.15 5.03
N LEU A 111 12.55 3.63 4.35
CA LEU A 111 13.54 4.56 4.91
C LEU A 111 13.16 5.98 4.47
N VAL A 112 13.16 6.90 5.42
CA VAL A 112 12.92 8.35 5.20
C VAL A 112 14.25 9.08 5.12
#